data_AF-A0A962Y1P5-F1
#
_entry.id   AF-A0A962Y1P5-F1
#
_cell.length_a   1.000
_cell.length_b   1.000
_cell.length_c   1.000
_cell.angle_alpha   90.00
_cell.angle_beta   90.00
_cell.angle_gamma   90.00
#
_symmetry.space_group_name_H-M   'P 1'
#
loop_
_entity.id
_entity.type
_entity.pdbx_description
1 polymer ?
#
loop_
_entity_poly.entity_id
_entity_poly.type
_entity_poly.pdbx_seq_one_letter_code
_entity_poly.pdbx_strand_id
1 'polypeptide(L)'
;REVQYIRNISFSSLVSIMLQVVCRVKSNVYSAYLNSDIDATRQAVYDKLKNIETKMAREIVRYMADESELIIREMKGAQPPLLSRLKTKFLDGNCIEATEHRLKPLRETQAGALPGKALVVFEPELGIATDVFPCEDGHAQERSLL
;
A
#
# COMPACT_ATOMS: atom_id res chain seq x y z
N ARG A 1 17.01 -3.77 15.53
CA ARG A 1 17.26 -4.25 14.15
C ARG A 1 16.33 -5.42 13.92
N GLU A 2 15.21 -5.20 13.25
CA GLU A 2 14.33 -6.29 12.80
C GLU A 2 15.07 -7.04 11.69
N VAL A 3 15.44 -8.28 11.97
CA VAL A 3 16.09 -9.15 10.99
C VAL A 3 14.97 -9.79 10.20
N GLN A 4 14.80 -9.39 8.94
CA GLN A 4 13.87 -10.03 8.03
C GLN A 4 14.31 -11.48 7.84
N TYR A 5 13.56 -12.42 8.42
CA TYR A 5 13.82 -13.85 8.29
C TYR A 5 13.60 -14.24 6.82
N ILE A 6 14.67 -14.45 6.07
CA ILE A 6 14.61 -14.96 4.70
C ILE A 6 14.33 -16.46 4.79
N ARG A 7 13.05 -16.83 4.93
CA ARG A 7 12.56 -18.21 4.80
C ARG A 7 11.59 -18.24 3.62
N ASN A 8 11.99 -18.91 2.54
CA ASN A 8 11.21 -19.38 1.38
C ASN A 8 10.30 -18.39 0.62
N ILE A 9 10.03 -17.20 1.14
CA ILE A 9 9.18 -16.18 0.56
C ILE A 9 9.92 -14.86 0.67
N SER A 10 10.47 -14.41 -0.45
CA SER A 10 11.09 -13.08 -0.53
C SER A 10 10.02 -11.99 -0.61
N PHE A 11 10.38 -10.76 -0.23
CA PHE A 11 9.48 -9.63 -0.39
C PHE A 11 9.17 -9.32 -1.86
N SER A 12 10.17 -9.42 -2.75
CA SER A 12 9.99 -9.21 -4.19
C SER A 12 9.04 -10.25 -4.81
N SER A 13 9.05 -11.49 -4.32
CA SER A 13 8.08 -12.52 -4.74
C SER A 13 6.63 -12.13 -4.41
N LEU A 14 6.39 -11.54 -3.22
CA LEU A 14 5.06 -11.06 -2.84
C LEU A 14 4.63 -9.86 -3.68
N VAL A 15 5.54 -8.90 -3.91
CA VAL A 15 5.28 -7.75 -4.77
C VAL A 15 4.92 -8.23 -6.18
N SER A 16 5.66 -9.20 -6.74
CA SER A 16 5.36 -9.79 -8.06
C SER A 16 3.96 -10.42 -8.12
N ILE A 17 3.56 -11.18 -7.10
CA ILE A 17 2.20 -11.73 -6.98
C ILE A 17 1.17 -10.59 -6.96
N MET A 18 1.37 -9.58 -6.13
CA MET A 18 0.42 -8.49 -5.97
C MET A 18 0.30 -7.63 -7.24
N LEU A 19 1.41 -7.40 -7.95
CA LEU A 19 1.38 -6.71 -9.25
C LEU A 19 0.51 -7.44 -10.27
N GLN A 20 0.62 -8.78 -10.35
CA GLN A 20 -0.24 -9.55 -11.25
C GLN A 20 -1.74 -9.39 -10.92
N VAL A 21 -2.09 -9.30 -9.64
CA VAL A 21 -3.48 -9.14 -9.19
C VAL A 21 -3.98 -7.71 -9.41
N VAL A 22 -3.21 -6.70 -8.99
CA VAL A 22 -3.57 -5.27 -9.09
C VAL A 22 -3.66 -4.84 -10.55
N CYS A 23 -2.73 -5.28 -11.39
CA CYS A 23 -2.77 -5.02 -12.83
C CYS A 23 -3.77 -5.92 -13.58
N ARG A 24 -4.58 -6.72 -12.88
CA ARG A 24 -5.60 -7.62 -13.43
C ARG A 24 -5.07 -8.66 -14.44
N VAL A 25 -3.78 -8.97 -14.39
CA VAL A 25 -3.16 -10.08 -15.14
C VAL A 25 -3.67 -11.42 -14.62
N LYS A 26 -3.90 -11.51 -13.30
CA LYS A 26 -4.54 -12.63 -12.63
C LYS A 26 -5.74 -12.13 -11.82
N SER A 27 -6.77 -12.95 -11.71
CA SER A 27 -8.02 -12.58 -11.05
C SER A 27 -7.94 -12.49 -9.53
N ASN A 28 -6.98 -13.18 -8.90
CA ASN A 28 -6.79 -13.19 -7.45
C ASN A 28 -5.39 -13.71 -7.08
N VAL A 29 -5.04 -13.54 -5.79
CA VAL A 29 -3.74 -13.93 -5.22
C VAL A 29 -3.46 -15.43 -5.38
N TYR A 30 -4.47 -16.28 -5.26
CA TYR A 30 -4.30 -17.73 -5.43
C TYR A 30 -3.89 -18.09 -6.86
N SER A 31 -4.55 -17.51 -7.87
CA SER A 31 -4.21 -17.69 -9.28
C SER A 31 -2.79 -17.20 -9.59
N ALA A 32 -2.35 -16.09 -9.00
CA ALA A 32 -0.98 -15.58 -9.15
C ALA A 32 0.05 -16.49 -8.46
N TYR A 33 -0.24 -16.96 -7.24
CA TYR A 33 0.60 -17.90 -6.50
C TYR A 33 0.84 -19.21 -7.26
N LEU A 34 -0.20 -19.79 -7.87
CA LEU A 34 -0.08 -21.02 -8.67
C LEU A 34 0.85 -20.89 -9.89
N ASN A 35 1.13 -19.66 -10.33
CA ASN A 35 2.02 -19.36 -11.45
C ASN A 35 3.33 -18.71 -10.98
N SER A 36 3.69 -18.85 -9.71
CA SER A 36 4.89 -18.28 -9.12
C SER A 36 5.91 -19.35 -8.74
N ASP A 37 7.19 -18.98 -8.70
CA ASP A 37 8.28 -19.87 -8.26
C ASP A 37 8.45 -19.90 -6.73
N ILE A 38 7.40 -19.60 -5.97
CA ILE A 38 7.47 -19.54 -4.51
C ILE A 38 7.45 -20.95 -3.91
N ASP A 39 8.56 -21.37 -3.31
CA ASP A 39 8.70 -22.65 -2.61
C ASP A 39 8.19 -22.60 -1.16
N ALA A 40 6.93 -22.20 -0.99
CA ALA A 40 6.25 -22.15 0.29
C ALA A 40 4.77 -22.47 0.12
N THR A 41 4.11 -22.86 1.21
CA THR A 41 2.68 -23.17 1.17
C THR A 41 1.86 -21.91 0.89
N ARG A 42 0.71 -22.10 0.22
CA ARG A 42 -0.30 -21.05 0.03
C ARG A 42 -0.60 -20.32 1.33
N GLN A 43 -0.76 -21.05 2.44
CA GLN A 43 -1.05 -20.49 3.74
C GLN A 43 0.05 -19.52 4.20
N ALA A 44 1.32 -19.91 4.07
CA ALA A 44 2.45 -19.04 4.42
C ALA A 44 2.49 -17.76 3.58
N VAL A 45 2.11 -17.82 2.30
CA VAL A 45 2.00 -16.64 1.43
C VAL A 45 0.91 -15.68 1.93
N TYR A 46 -0.31 -16.18 2.19
CA TYR A 46 -1.39 -15.35 2.72
C TYR A 46 -1.06 -14.79 4.11
N ASP A 47 -0.46 -15.59 4.99
CA ASP A 47 -0.03 -15.13 6.32
C ASP A 47 0.99 -14.00 6.19
N LYS A 48 1.92 -14.10 5.24
CA LYS A 48 2.91 -13.05 5.01
C LYS A 48 2.29 -11.79 4.43
N LEU A 49 1.36 -11.92 3.49
CA LEU A 49 0.60 -10.79 2.92
C LEU A 49 -0.26 -10.09 3.99
N LYS A 50 -0.90 -10.85 4.89
CA LYS A 50 -1.73 -10.29 5.97
C LYS A 50 -0.91 -9.47 6.97
N ASN A 51 0.37 -9.81 7.16
CA ASN A 51 1.24 -9.18 8.16
C ASN A 51 2.29 -8.24 7.53
N ILE A 52 1.98 -7.59 6.40
CA ILE A 52 2.80 -6.51 5.88
C ILE A 52 2.57 -5.27 6.73
N GLU A 53 3.63 -4.75 7.34
CA GLU A 53 3.57 -3.56 8.18
C GLU A 53 3.16 -2.32 7.36
N THR A 54 2.34 -1.46 7.97
CA THR A 54 1.91 -0.18 7.39
C THR A 54 3.08 0.70 6.94
N LYS A 55 4.17 0.69 7.72
CA LYS A 55 5.42 1.38 7.36
C LYS A 55 6.01 0.86 6.06
N MET A 56 6.02 -0.46 5.85
CA MET A 56 6.53 -1.06 4.62
C MET A 56 5.70 -0.59 3.41
N ALA A 57 4.36 -0.57 3.52
CA ALA A 57 3.50 -0.08 2.45
C ALA A 57 3.81 1.38 2.06
N ARG A 58 4.07 2.24 3.04
CA ARG A 58 4.50 3.62 2.81
C ARG A 58 5.83 3.72 2.07
N GLU A 59 6.83 2.97 2.52
CA GLU A 59 8.17 3.00 1.92
C GLU A 59 8.18 2.47 0.48
N ILE A 60 7.32 1.49 0.14
CA ILE A 60 7.15 1.06 -1.26
C ILE A 60 6.63 2.21 -2.13
N VAL A 61 5.60 2.95 -1.67
CA VAL A 61 5.03 4.05 -2.45
C VAL A 61 6.08 5.13 -2.69
N ARG A 62 6.85 5.49 -1.66
CA ARG A 62 7.96 6.46 -1.78
C ARG A 62 9.03 5.99 -2.75
N TYR A 63 9.50 4.75 -2.59
CA TYR A 63 10.48 4.16 -3.50
C TYR A 63 10.02 4.20 -4.96
N MET A 64 8.76 3.80 -5.22
CA MET A 64 8.21 3.82 -6.58
C MET A 64 8.04 5.25 -7.10
N ALA A 65 7.71 6.20 -6.23
CA ALA A 65 7.59 7.61 -6.59
C ALA A 65 8.95 8.21 -6.98
N ASP A 66 10.01 7.93 -6.21
CA ASP A 66 11.37 8.40 -6.50
C ASP A 66 11.86 7.86 -7.85
N GLU A 67 11.71 6.55 -8.09
CA GLU A 67 12.07 5.92 -9.37
C GLU A 67 11.24 6.49 -10.54
N SER A 68 9.94 6.71 -10.32
CA SER A 68 9.05 7.28 -11.35
C SER A 68 9.37 8.74 -11.65
N GLU A 69 9.71 9.54 -10.63
CA GLU A 69 10.07 10.95 -10.79
C GLU A 69 11.28 11.10 -11.70
N LEU A 70 12.32 10.28 -11.51
CA LEU A 70 13.51 10.28 -12.35
C LEU A 70 13.14 10.06 -13.83
N ILE A 71 12.31 9.06 -14.11
CA ILE A 71 11.85 8.73 -15.47
C ILE A 71 11.00 9.87 -16.05
N ILE A 72 10.03 10.38 -15.30
CA ILE A 72 9.13 11.45 -15.75
C ILE A 72 9.92 12.72 -16.11
N ARG A 73 10.92 13.07 -15.30
CA ARG A 73 11.75 14.26 -15.55
C ARG A 73 12.65 14.09 -16.77
N GLU A 74 13.30 12.93 -16.91
CA GLU A 74 14.14 12.64 -18.07
C GLU A 74 13.32 12.67 -19.37
N MET A 75 12.09 12.14 -19.32
CA MET A 75 11.15 12.17 -20.44
C MET A 75 10.49 13.54 -20.68
N LYS A 76 10.77 14.55 -19.84
CA LYS A 76 10.11 15.86 -19.84
C LYS A 76 8.58 15.75 -19.77
N GLY A 77 8.08 14.73 -19.06
CA GLY A 77 6.65 14.42 -18.91
C GLY A 77 5.94 15.17 -17.78
N ALA A 78 6.66 15.98 -17.00
CA ALA A 78 6.09 16.75 -15.91
C ALA A 78 5.07 17.78 -16.42
N GLN A 79 3.97 17.93 -15.69
CA GLN A 79 2.93 18.92 -15.97
C GLN A 79 3.36 20.32 -15.48
N PRO A 80 2.79 21.39 -16.06
CA PRO A 80 3.01 22.74 -15.55
C PRO A 80 2.62 22.88 -14.06
N PRO A 81 3.36 23.68 -13.28
CA PRO A 81 3.02 23.90 -11.88
C PRO A 81 1.67 24.62 -11.75
N LEU A 82 0.85 24.18 -10.80
CA LEU A 82 -0.46 24.81 -10.51
C LEU A 82 -0.31 26.18 -9.88
N LEU A 83 0.75 26.39 -9.08
CA LEU A 83 1.06 27.65 -8.42
C LEU A 83 2.52 28.03 -8.68
N SER A 84 2.75 29.31 -8.95
CA SER A 84 4.12 29.78 -9.17
C SER A 84 4.95 29.68 -7.88
N ARG A 85 6.17 29.15 -8.00
CA ARG A 85 7.19 29.04 -6.93
C ARG A 85 6.82 28.11 -5.76
N LEU A 86 5.68 27.43 -5.79
CA LEU A 86 5.25 26.50 -4.73
C LEU A 86 4.97 25.12 -5.32
N LYS A 87 5.54 24.09 -4.70
CA LYS A 87 5.20 22.70 -5.02
C LYS A 87 3.83 22.39 -4.46
N THR A 88 2.88 22.07 -5.33
CA THR A 88 1.52 21.72 -4.91
C THR A 88 1.43 20.21 -4.63
N LYS A 89 0.72 19.85 -3.57
CA LYS A 89 0.39 18.46 -3.24
C LYS A 89 -1.10 18.36 -2.94
N PHE A 90 -1.73 17.30 -3.40
CA PHE A 90 -3.08 16.94 -2.99
C PHE A 90 -2.99 15.88 -1.91
N LEU A 91 -3.79 16.06 -0.86
CA LEU A 91 -3.95 15.09 0.20
C LEU A 91 -5.40 14.61 0.14
N ASP A 92 -5.58 13.32 -0.06
CA ASP A 92 -6.90 12.70 -0.09
C ASP A 92 -6.96 11.50 0.86
N GLY A 93 -8.09 11.37 1.54
CA GLY A 93 -8.34 10.32 2.52
C GLY A 93 -9.23 9.24 1.95
N ASN A 94 -8.84 7.98 2.15
CA ASN A 94 -9.63 6.83 1.77
C ASN A 94 -9.79 5.83 2.92
N CYS A 95 -10.95 5.19 3.01
CA CYS A 95 -11.14 4.05 3.89
C CYS A 95 -10.65 2.78 3.17
N ILE A 96 -9.81 2.00 3.86
CA ILE A 96 -9.36 0.70 3.35
C ILE A 96 -10.53 -0.28 3.52
N GLU A 97 -10.70 -1.25 2.63
CA GLU A 97 -11.76 -2.26 2.81
C GLU A 97 -11.59 -3.01 4.13
N ALA A 98 -12.72 -3.27 4.81
CA ALA A 98 -12.71 -4.01 6.06
C ALA A 98 -12.31 -5.46 5.81
N THR A 99 -11.23 -5.91 6.45
CA THR A 99 -10.77 -7.30 6.39
C THR A 99 -11.42 -8.18 7.46
N GLU A 100 -11.90 -7.57 8.55
CA GLU A 100 -12.46 -8.27 9.70
C GLU A 100 -13.85 -7.72 10.02
N HIS A 101 -14.87 -8.58 9.90
CA HIS A 101 -16.26 -8.20 10.19
C HIS A 101 -16.51 -7.97 11.69
N ARG A 102 -15.74 -8.64 12.57
CA ARG A 102 -15.90 -8.54 14.02
C ARG A 102 -14.59 -8.80 14.78
N LEU A 103 -14.09 -7.78 15.48
CA LEU A 103 -12.93 -7.88 16.35
C LEU A 103 -13.28 -8.54 17.69
N LYS A 104 -12.36 -9.34 18.25
CA LYS A 104 -12.54 -9.98 19.57
C LYS A 104 -12.91 -8.97 20.68
N PRO A 105 -12.26 -7.79 20.80
CA PRO A 105 -12.62 -6.78 21.80
C PRO A 105 -14.04 -6.21 21.66
N LEU A 106 -14.63 -6.25 20.46
CA LEU A 106 -15.96 -5.69 20.20
C LEU A 106 -17.10 -6.67 20.48
N ARG A 107 -16.81 -7.93 20.87
CA ARG A 107 -17.81 -9.01 20.99
C ARG A 107 -18.97 -8.71 21.93
N GLU A 108 -18.74 -7.95 23.00
CA GLU A 108 -19.77 -7.57 23.98
C GLU A 108 -20.56 -6.30 23.60
N THR A 109 -20.24 -5.67 22.46
CA THR A 109 -20.87 -4.43 22.01
C THR A 109 -21.73 -4.65 20.76
N GLN A 110 -22.68 -3.76 20.46
CA GLN A 110 -23.41 -3.79 19.17
C GLN A 110 -22.63 -3.10 18.04
N ALA A 111 -21.43 -2.57 18.30
CA ALA A 111 -20.65 -1.81 17.34
C ALA A 111 -19.90 -2.72 16.35
N GLY A 112 -19.86 -2.33 15.08
CA GLY A 112 -18.97 -2.93 14.07
C GLY A 112 -17.55 -2.41 14.21
N ALA A 113 -16.56 -3.17 13.73
CA ALA A 113 -15.20 -2.66 13.57
C ALA A 113 -15.19 -1.61 12.45
N LEU A 114 -14.64 -0.42 12.72
CA LEU A 114 -14.38 0.53 11.66
C LEU A 114 -13.16 0.06 10.85
N PRO A 115 -13.20 0.16 9.51
CA PRO A 115 -12.04 -0.13 8.70
C PRO A 115 -10.90 0.86 8.97
N GLY A 116 -9.67 0.42 8.69
CA GLY A 116 -8.52 1.32 8.64
C GLY A 116 -8.67 2.40 7.55
N LYS A 117 -7.78 3.38 7.60
CA LYS A 117 -7.73 4.54 6.70
C LYS A 117 -6.38 4.63 6.00
N ALA A 118 -6.34 5.35 4.90
CA ALA A 118 -5.12 5.77 4.24
C ALA A 118 -5.24 7.23 3.81
N LEU A 119 -4.25 8.05 4.12
CA LEU A 119 -4.10 9.35 3.46
C LEU A 119 -3.06 9.23 2.35
N VAL A 120 -3.41 9.60 1.13
CA VAL A 120 -2.52 9.54 -0.02
C VAL A 120 -2.10 10.96 -0.42
N VAL A 121 -0.81 11.14 -0.62
CA VAL A 121 -0.22 12.38 -1.11
C VAL A 121 0.03 12.25 -2.60
N PHE A 122 -0.68 13.03 -3.40
CA PHE A 122 -0.54 13.07 -4.86
C PHE A 122 0.15 14.35 -5.30
N GLU A 123 1.15 14.22 -6.19
CA GLU A 123 1.83 15.36 -6.79
C GLU A 123 1.35 15.59 -8.22
N PRO A 124 0.52 16.62 -8.49
CA PRO A 124 -0.08 16.84 -9.80
C PRO A 124 0.94 17.18 -10.90
N GLU A 125 2.07 17.79 -10.55
CA GLU A 125 3.16 18.06 -11.49
C GLU A 125 3.80 16.78 -12.03
N LEU A 126 3.88 15.74 -11.21
CA LEU A 126 4.40 14.43 -11.61
C LEU A 126 3.30 13.47 -12.07
N GLY A 127 2.04 13.72 -11.69
CA GLY A 127 0.91 12.86 -12.01
C GLY A 127 0.90 11.54 -11.24
N ILE A 128 1.56 11.47 -10.08
CA ILE A 128 1.74 10.23 -9.30
C ILE A 128 1.46 10.44 -7.80
N ALA A 129 1.14 9.35 -7.11
CA ALA A 129 1.18 9.30 -5.65
C ALA A 129 2.65 9.26 -5.18
N THR A 130 2.98 10.06 -4.17
CA THR A 130 4.36 10.24 -3.67
C THR A 130 4.55 9.83 -2.21
N ASP A 131 3.46 9.77 -1.45
CA ASP A 131 3.49 9.29 -0.08
C ASP A 131 2.13 8.72 0.31
N VAL A 132 2.10 7.88 1.33
CA VAL A 132 0.86 7.36 1.91
C VAL A 132 1.00 7.17 3.41
N PHE A 133 -0.07 7.42 4.15
CA PHE A 133 -0.17 7.25 5.59
C PHE A 133 -1.26 6.21 5.90
N PRO A 134 -0.94 4.90 5.79
CA PRO A 134 -1.86 3.85 6.18
C PRO A 134 -2.01 3.81 7.71
N CYS A 135 -3.24 3.66 8.17
CA CYS A 135 -3.62 3.63 9.58
C CYS A 135 -4.64 2.51 9.80
N GLU A 136 -4.35 1.59 10.72
CA GLU A 136 -5.27 0.50 11.05
C GLU A 136 -6.42 0.97 11.96
N ASP A 137 -6.23 2.09 12.67
CA ASP A 137 -7.24 2.65 13.56
C ASP A 137 -8.29 3.46 12.78
N GLY A 138 -9.45 2.83 12.55
CA GLY A 138 -10.60 3.48 11.92
C GLY A 138 -11.18 4.67 12.69
N HIS A 139 -10.84 4.85 13.97
CA HIS A 139 -11.25 6.02 14.75
C HIS A 139 -10.23 7.17 14.68
N ALA A 140 -9.01 6.92 14.22
CA ALA A 140 -7.99 7.96 14.12
C ALA A 140 -8.47 9.10 13.22
N GLN A 141 -8.23 10.34 13.66
CA GLN A 141 -8.54 11.52 12.88
C GLN A 141 -7.37 11.80 11.92
N GLU A 142 -7.67 12.19 10.67
CA GLU A 142 -6.68 12.33 9.60
C GLU A 142 -5.49 13.24 9.95
N ARG A 143 -5.70 14.33 10.70
CA ARG A 143 -4.65 15.23 11.17
C ARG A 143 -3.67 14.55 12.12
N SER A 144 -4.08 13.51 12.85
CA SER A 144 -3.16 12.78 13.73
C SER A 144 -2.15 11.91 12.96
N LEU A 145 -2.35 11.75 11.65
CA LEU A 145 -1.47 10.96 10.79
C LEU A 145 -0.36 11.80 10.13
N LEU A 146 -0.45 13.14 10.21
CA LEU A 146 0.47 14.10 9.58
C LEU A 146 1.39 14.75 10.62
#